data_AF-A0A2J4PCW8-F1
#
_entry.id   AF-A0A2J4PCW8-F1
#
_cell.length_a   1.000
_cell.length_b   1.000
_cell.length_c   1.000
_cell.angle_alpha   90.00
_cell.angle_beta   90.00
_cell.angle_gamma   90.00
#
_symmetry.space_group_name_H-M   'P 1'
#
loop_
_entity.id
_entity.type
_entity.pdbx_description
1 polymer ?
#
loop_
_entity_poly.entity_id
_entity_poly.type
_entity_poly.pdbx_seq_one_letter_code
_entity_poly.pdbx_strand_id
1 'polypeptide(L)'
;LLWLTLIGRYTGYVFIPSMIVIFFHAGTAGVFGNITGGYKGALLAGFITSTVVAWGQYFCVTGFIDNTIPDTALWAGDSDMFVLAPVIHLLTRLLAF
;
A
#
# COMPACT_ATOMS: atom_id res chain seq x y z
N LEU A 1 11.08 7.82 0.71
CA LEU A 1 11.27 9.24 0.30
C LEU A 1 10.80 9.49 -1.13
N LEU A 2 11.21 8.71 -2.12
CA LEU A 2 10.73 8.86 -3.51
C LEU A 2 9.20 8.97 -3.62
N TRP A 3 8.46 8.03 -3.04
CA TRP A 3 6.99 8.05 -3.14
C TRP A 3 6.33 9.16 -2.35
N LEU A 4 6.92 9.53 -1.20
CA LEU A 4 6.48 10.69 -0.40
C LEU A 4 6.50 11.98 -1.23
N THR A 5 7.60 12.23 -1.96
CA THR A 5 7.73 13.46 -2.76
C THR A 5 6.85 13.42 -4.00
N LEU A 6 6.74 12.28 -4.67
CA LEU A 6 5.89 12.14 -5.85
C LEU A 6 4.41 12.33 -5.49
N ILE A 7 3.90 11.60 -4.49
CA ILE A 7 2.49 11.70 -4.11
C ILE A 7 2.18 13.09 -3.56
N GLY A 8 3.02 13.61 -2.66
CA GLY A 8 2.86 14.98 -2.14
C GLY A 8 2.78 16.04 -3.23
N ARG A 9 3.60 15.91 -4.29
CA ARG A 9 3.58 16.84 -5.42
C ARG A 9 2.32 16.73 -6.28
N TYR A 10 1.82 15.53 -6.54
CA TYR A 10 0.72 15.32 -7.49
C TYR A 10 -0.66 15.33 -6.86
N THR A 11 -0.78 15.01 -5.57
CA THR A 11 -2.09 14.85 -4.91
C THR A 11 -2.26 15.77 -3.69
N GLY A 12 -1.18 16.40 -3.21
CA GLY A 12 -1.18 17.16 -1.96
C GLY A 12 -1.28 16.29 -0.69
N TYR A 13 -1.36 14.97 -0.86
CA TYR A 13 -1.40 13.99 0.22
C TYR A 13 0.01 13.46 0.49
N VAL A 14 0.39 13.37 1.76
CA VAL A 14 1.70 12.85 2.16
C VAL A 14 1.49 11.77 3.21
N PHE A 15 1.81 10.53 2.82
CA PHE A 15 1.80 9.41 3.76
C PHE A 15 3.20 9.12 4.28
N ILE A 16 3.38 9.26 5.60
CA ILE A 16 4.59 8.86 6.30
C ILE A 16 4.45 7.38 6.70
N PRO A 17 5.20 6.46 6.06
CA PRO A 17 5.06 5.04 6.36
C PRO A 17 5.49 4.73 7.78
N SER A 18 4.73 3.87 8.47
CA SER A 18 5.11 3.39 9.80
C SER A 18 6.34 2.46 9.71
N MET A 19 7.10 2.38 10.81
CA MET A 19 8.25 1.47 10.90
C MET A 19 7.84 0.01 10.71
N ILE A 20 6.61 -0.34 11.08
CA ILE A 20 6.06 -1.69 10.91
C ILE A 20 5.97 -2.05 9.43
N VAL A 21 5.37 -1.19 8.60
CA VAL A 21 5.19 -1.47 7.16
C VAL A 21 6.53 -1.53 6.43
N ILE A 22 7.46 -0.64 6.77
CA ILE A 22 8.79 -0.62 6.16
C ILE A 22 9.56 -1.90 6.51
N PHE A 23 9.50 -2.36 7.76
CA PHE A 23 10.29 -3.51 8.18
C PHE A 23 9.61 -4.84 7.86
N PHE A 24 8.38 -5.05 8.32
CA PHE A 24 7.72 -6.35 8.22
C PHE A 24 7.24 -6.65 6.81
N HIS A 25 6.61 -5.69 6.11
CA HIS A 25 6.05 -5.99 4.79
C HIS A 25 7.16 -6.03 3.74
N ALA A 26 8.01 -5.00 3.69
CA ALA A 26 9.12 -5.00 2.74
C ALA A 26 10.18 -6.06 3.07
N GLY A 27 10.39 -6.38 4.36
CA GLY A 27 11.26 -7.48 4.78
C GLY A 27 10.74 -8.85 4.34
N THR A 28 9.45 -9.11 4.55
CA THR A 28 8.83 -10.37 4.09
C THR A 28 8.84 -10.46 2.58
N ALA A 29 8.48 -9.40 1.87
CA ALA A 29 8.58 -9.33 0.41
C ALA A 29 10.04 -9.55 -0.06
N GLY A 30 11.01 -9.02 0.67
CA GLY A 30 12.44 -9.23 0.44
C GLY A 30 12.86 -10.70 0.58
N VAL A 31 12.36 -11.43 1.57
CA VAL A 31 12.63 -12.87 1.74
C VAL A 31 12.13 -13.67 0.53
N PHE A 32 10.87 -13.46 0.12
CA PHE A 32 10.30 -14.15 -1.04
C PHE A 32 10.95 -13.70 -2.36
N GLY A 33 11.24 -12.41 -2.49
CA GLY A 33 12.01 -11.86 -3.60
C GLY A 33 13.40 -12.47 -3.69
N ASN A 34 14.05 -12.73 -2.55
CA ASN A 34 15.36 -13.35 -2.52
C ASN A 34 15.33 -14.81 -2.99
N ILE A 35 14.33 -15.58 -2.57
CA ILE A 35 14.17 -16.98 -3.00
C ILE A 35 13.92 -17.07 -4.51
N THR A 36 13.16 -16.12 -5.08
CA THR A 36 12.76 -16.14 -6.50
C THR A 36 13.78 -15.52 -7.44
N GLY A 37 14.54 -14.50 -7.01
CA GLY A 37 15.43 -13.73 -7.87
C GLY A 37 16.75 -13.31 -7.22
N GLY A 38 17.13 -13.93 -6.10
CA GLY A 38 18.30 -13.55 -5.31
C GLY A 38 18.23 -12.10 -4.81
N TYR A 39 19.39 -11.48 -4.59
CA TYR A 39 19.46 -10.11 -4.07
C TYR A 39 18.72 -9.09 -4.97
N LYS A 40 18.67 -9.32 -6.29
CA LYS A 40 17.94 -8.46 -7.24
C LYS A 40 16.43 -8.57 -7.01
N GLY A 41 15.94 -9.80 -6.84
CA GLY A 41 14.54 -10.04 -6.51
C GLY A 41 14.16 -9.43 -5.15
N ALA A 42 15.05 -9.51 -4.16
CA ALA A 42 14.84 -8.87 -2.86
C ALA A 42 14.71 -7.33 -2.96
N LEU A 43 15.61 -6.69 -3.72
CA LEU A 43 15.56 -5.24 -3.97
C LEU A 43 14.30 -4.83 -4.73
N LEU A 44 13.96 -5.57 -5.79
CA LEU A 44 12.76 -5.30 -6.59
C LEU A 44 11.50 -5.49 -5.75
N ALA A 45 11.43 -6.53 -4.92
CA ALA A 45 10.30 -6.78 -4.04
C ALA A 45 10.10 -5.63 -3.05
N GLY A 46 11.17 -5.15 -2.40
CA GLY A 46 11.09 -3.98 -1.51
C GLY A 46 10.61 -2.71 -2.24
N PHE A 47 11.07 -2.49 -3.48
CA PHE A 47 10.61 -1.38 -4.30
C PHE A 47 9.12 -1.50 -4.64
N ILE A 48 8.66 -2.67 -5.09
CA ILE A 48 7.25 -2.94 -5.40
C ILE A 48 6.38 -2.74 -4.17
N THR A 49 6.73 -3.34 -3.03
CA THR A 49 5.98 -3.17 -1.78
C THR A 49 5.88 -1.70 -1.37
N SER A 50 6.96 -0.93 -1.48
CA SER A 50 6.92 0.52 -1.18
C SER A 50 6.00 1.30 -2.13
N THR A 51 5.91 0.87 -3.40
CA THR A 51 5.03 1.47 -4.42
C THR A 51 3.56 1.20 -4.08
N VAL A 52 3.25 -0.07 -3.79
CA VAL A 52 1.90 -0.52 -3.41
C VAL A 52 1.44 0.18 -2.15
N VAL A 53 2.28 0.25 -1.12
CA VAL A 53 1.93 0.90 0.15
C VAL A 53 1.65 2.39 -0.07
N ALA A 54 2.53 3.09 -0.79
CA ALA A 54 2.40 4.54 -0.92
C ALA A 54 1.16 4.94 -1.76
N TRP A 55 1.01 4.38 -2.95
CA TRP A 55 -0.11 4.70 -3.83
C TRP A 55 -1.41 4.00 -3.41
N GLY A 56 -1.30 2.76 -2.98
CA GLY A 56 -2.45 1.97 -2.55
C GLY A 56 -3.12 2.57 -1.32
N GLN A 57 -2.36 3.13 -0.37
CA GLN A 57 -2.97 3.85 0.75
C GLN A 57 -3.74 5.09 0.28
N TYR A 58 -3.14 5.89 -0.60
CA TYR A 58 -3.80 7.07 -1.16
C TYR A 58 -5.16 6.68 -1.78
N PHE A 59 -5.17 5.73 -2.70
CA PHE A 59 -6.41 5.29 -3.35
C PHE A 59 -7.41 4.64 -2.40
N CYS A 60 -6.92 3.88 -1.41
CA CYS A 60 -7.76 3.27 -0.41
C CYS A 60 -8.51 4.36 0.38
N VAL A 61 -7.77 5.28 0.98
CA VAL A 61 -8.29 6.34 1.84
C VAL A 61 -9.17 7.32 1.08
N THR A 62 -8.78 7.74 -0.13
CA THR A 62 -9.50 8.78 -0.86
C THR A 62 -10.59 8.26 -1.79
N GLY A 63 -10.66 6.95 -2.05
CA GLY A 63 -11.54 6.40 -3.09
C GLY A 63 -12.30 5.14 -2.74
N PHE A 64 -11.72 4.20 -1.97
CA PHE A 64 -12.36 2.90 -1.73
C PHE A 64 -13.15 2.84 -0.42
N ILE A 65 -12.69 3.56 0.61
CA ILE A 65 -13.27 3.57 1.96
C ILE A 65 -13.58 4.99 2.46
N ASP A 66 -13.69 5.94 1.54
CA ASP A 66 -13.94 7.37 1.76
C ASP A 66 -15.18 7.64 2.65
N ASN A 67 -16.20 6.78 2.59
CA ASN A 67 -17.44 6.91 3.36
C ASN A 67 -17.48 6.07 4.66
N THR A 68 -16.36 5.56 5.14
CA THR A 68 -16.30 4.69 6.34
C THR A 68 -15.36 5.25 7.42
N ILE A 69 -14.23 4.59 7.67
CA ILE A 69 -13.23 4.95 8.69
C ILE A 69 -11.86 5.17 8.02
N PRO A 70 -11.74 6.18 7.15
CA PRO A 70 -10.50 6.46 6.42
C PRO A 70 -9.30 6.72 7.35
N ASP A 71 -9.53 7.32 8.52
CA ASP A 71 -8.50 7.58 9.51
C ASP A 71 -7.85 6.29 10.02
N THR A 72 -8.63 5.22 10.23
CA THR A 72 -8.09 3.94 10.69
C THR A 72 -7.13 3.33 9.66
N ALA A 73 -7.47 3.42 8.38
CA ALA A 73 -6.63 2.91 7.29
C ALA A 73 -5.33 3.73 7.11
N LEU A 74 -5.34 5.00 7.52
CA LEU A 74 -4.18 5.87 7.49
C LEU A 74 -3.10 5.45 8.51
N TRP A 75 -3.53 4.86 9.65
CA TRP A 75 -2.67 4.45 10.75
C TRP A 75 -2.34 2.95 10.75
N ALA A 76 -3.31 2.10 10.40
CA ALA A 76 -3.20 0.65 10.45
C ALA A 76 -3.05 -0.01 9.07
N GLY A 77 -2.74 0.78 8.04
CA GLY A 77 -2.66 0.30 6.67
C GLY A 77 -1.56 -0.73 6.43
N ASP A 78 -1.93 -1.85 5.80
CA ASP A 78 -1.02 -2.90 5.35
C ASP A 78 -1.03 -3.08 3.83
N SER A 79 -0.05 -3.81 3.28
CA SER A 79 0.07 -3.99 1.83
C SER A 79 -1.10 -4.77 1.24
N ASP A 80 -1.64 -5.72 1.97
CA ASP A 80 -2.66 -6.66 1.46
C ASP A 80 -4.01 -5.97 1.41
N MET A 81 -4.33 -5.18 2.44
CA MET A 81 -5.45 -4.26 2.49
C MET A 81 -5.47 -3.35 1.27
N PHE A 82 -4.35 -2.78 0.86
CA PHE A 82 -4.32 -1.88 -0.30
C PHE A 82 -4.46 -2.61 -1.64
N VAL A 83 -3.98 -3.85 -1.73
CA VAL A 83 -4.17 -4.69 -2.91
C VAL A 83 -5.62 -5.20 -3.00
N LEU A 84 -6.21 -5.56 -1.86
CA LEU A 84 -7.56 -6.14 -1.78
C LEU A 84 -8.67 -5.09 -1.74
N ALA A 85 -8.41 -3.87 -1.26
CA ALA A 85 -9.38 -2.78 -1.19
C ALA A 85 -10.14 -2.54 -2.51
N PRO A 86 -9.50 -2.42 -3.70
CA PRO A 86 -10.24 -2.25 -4.96
C PRO A 86 -11.15 -3.45 -5.27
N VAL A 87 -10.71 -4.67 -4.95
CA VAL A 87 -11.49 -5.90 -5.19
C VAL A 87 -12.71 -5.92 -4.28
N ILE A 88 -12.52 -5.66 -2.98
CA ILE A 88 -13.61 -5.61 -2.00
C ILE A 88 -14.58 -4.48 -2.35
N HIS A 89 -14.08 -3.30 -2.69
CA HIS A 89 -14.91 -2.16 -3.10
C HIS A 89 -15.74 -2.47 -4.37
N LEU A 90 -15.18 -3.21 -5.34
CA LEU A 90 -15.94 -3.66 -6.49
C LEU A 90 -17.05 -4.64 -6.09
N LEU A 91 -16.73 -5.62 -5.24
CA LEU A 91 -17.71 -6.59 -4.75
C LEU A 91 -18.85 -5.93 -3.97
N THR A 92 -18.55 -4.97 -3.10
CA THR A 92 -19.59 -4.24 -2.36
C THR A 92 -20.51 -3.47 -3.30
N ARG A 93 -19.98 -2.87 -4.36
CA ARG A 93 -20.80 -2.19 -5.38
C ARG A 93 -21.67 -3.14 -6.22
N LEU A 94 -21.25 -4.39 -6.39
CA LEU A 94 -22.02 -5.40 -7.13
C LEU A 94 -23.09 -6.09 -6.26
N LEU A 95 -22.84 -6.19 -4.95
CA LEU A 95 -23.70 -6.90 -4.00
C LEU A 95 -24.61 -5.97 -3.19
N ALA A 96 -24.32 -4.68 -3.15
CA ALA A 96 -25.23 -3.68 -2.61
C ALA A 96 -26.39 -3.49 -3.59
N PHE A 97 -27.58 -3.96 -3.19
CA PHE A 97 -28.85 -3.60 -3.80
C PHE A 97 -29.21 -2.14 -3.52
#